data_AF-A0A0T6LM55-F1
#
_entry.id   AF-A0A0T6LM55-F1
#
_cell.length_a   1.000
_cell.length_b   1.000
_cell.length_c   1.000
_cell.angle_alpha   90.00
_cell.angle_beta   90.00
_cell.angle_gamma   90.00
#
_symmetry.space_group_name_H-M   'P 1'
#
loop_
_entity.id
_entity.type
_entity.pdbx_description
1 polymer ?
#
loop_
_entity_poly.entity_id
_entity_poly.type
_entity_poly.pdbx_seq_one_letter_code
_entity_poly.pdbx_strand_id
1 'polypeptide(L)' 'MSDPTEPDEPFEADQETEPGESDIEAPEADAAEQRAEVRQHTDHLPPSDERTPEAAEADALDQRAVVELDEDDYRE' A
#
# COMPACT_ATOMS: atom_id res chain seq x y z
N MET A 1 -15.36 16.65 0.69
CA MET A 1 -14.05 16.15 0.26
C MET A 1 -13.60 15.20 1.37
N SER A 2 -13.68 13.89 1.12
CA SER A 2 -13.16 12.88 2.04
C SER A 2 -11.65 12.80 1.89
N ASP A 3 -10.94 12.62 2.99
CA ASP A 3 -9.51 12.35 2.95
C ASP A 3 -9.30 10.97 2.31
N PRO A 4 -8.53 10.82 1.21
CA PRO A 4 -8.32 9.52 0.56
C PRO A 4 -7.55 8.51 1.45
N THR A 5 -7.02 8.96 2.58
CA THR A 5 -6.40 8.14 3.63
C THR A 5 -7.43 7.68 4.67
N GLU A 6 -8.60 8.31 4.74
CA GLU A 6 -9.71 7.84 5.55
C GLU A 6 -10.69 7.03 4.69
N PRO A 7 -10.98 5.76 5.04
CA PRO A 7 -12.02 5.01 4.37
C PRO A 7 -13.37 5.71 4.58
N ASP A 8 -14.11 5.94 3.49
CA ASP A 8 -15.33 6.74 3.44
C ASP A 8 -16.48 6.26 4.34
N GLU A 9 -16.45 5.01 4.82
CA GLU A 9 -17.38 4.51 5.83
C GLU A 9 -16.66 3.57 6.81
N PRO A 10 -16.94 3.66 8.13
CA PRO A 10 -16.60 2.56 9.02
C PRO A 10 -17.41 1.35 8.58
N PHE A 11 -16.76 0.21 8.37
CA PHE A 11 -17.46 -1.06 8.16
C PHE A 11 -18.51 -1.23 9.27
N GLU A 12 -19.79 -1.38 8.90
CA GLU A 12 -20.83 -1.80 9.83
C GLU A 12 -20.48 -3.23 10.27
N ALA A 13 -19.75 -3.34 11.38
CA ALA A 13 -19.65 -4.60 12.09
C ALA A 13 -21.05 -4.89 12.63
N ASP A 14 -21.78 -5.81 11.98
CA ASP A 14 -23.03 -6.35 12.50
C ASP A 14 -22.82 -6.68 13.99
N GLN A 15 -23.49 -5.92 14.86
CA GLN A 15 -23.32 -5.95 16.32
C GLN A 15 -23.92 -7.21 16.97
N GLU A 16 -23.85 -8.35 16.29
CA GLU A 16 -24.18 -9.66 16.84
C GLU A 16 -22.99 -10.61 16.73
N THR A 17 -21.80 -10.15 17.10
CA THR A 17 -20.98 -10.84 18.09
C THR A 17 -19.99 -9.82 18.67
N GLU A 18 -19.95 -9.64 19.99
CA GLU A 18 -18.65 -9.38 20.64
C GLU A 18 -18.08 -10.75 21.05
N PRO A 19 -17.19 -11.40 20.26
CA PRO A 19 -16.32 -12.45 20.75
C PRO A 19 -14.93 -11.83 20.78
N GLY A 20 -14.57 -11.27 21.94
CA GLY A 20 -13.48 -10.31 22.13
C GLY A 20 -12.22 -10.58 21.32
N GLU A 21 -11.60 -9.50 20.84
CA GLU A 21 -10.30 -9.48 20.15
C GLU A 21 -10.06 -10.82 19.43
N SER A 22 -10.81 -11.08 18.35
CA SER A 22 -10.38 -12.14 17.43
C SER A 22 -8.91 -11.88 17.20
N ASP A 23 -8.06 -12.82 17.58
CA ASP A 23 -6.63 -12.67 17.46
C ASP A 23 -6.35 -12.55 15.96
N ILE A 24 -6.32 -11.30 15.46
CA ILE A 24 -6.04 -10.95 14.06
C ILE A 24 -4.58 -11.33 13.74
N GLU A 25 -3.84 -11.84 14.73
CA GLU A 25 -2.59 -12.52 14.44
C GLU A 25 -2.86 -13.71 13.52
N ALA A 26 -2.15 -13.69 12.39
CA ALA A 26 -2.03 -14.86 11.54
C ALA A 26 -1.57 -16.06 12.40
N PRO A 27 -1.97 -17.30 12.06
CA PRO A 27 -1.45 -18.50 12.71
C PRO A 27 0.06 -18.42 12.96
N GLU A 28 0.55 -19.00 14.05
CA GLU A 28 1.97 -18.91 14.45
C GLU A 28 2.93 -19.29 13.30
N ALA A 29 2.52 -20.24 12.45
CA ALA A 29 3.25 -20.62 11.25
C ALA A 29 3.33 -19.48 10.20
N ASP A 30 2.20 -18.85 9.88
CA ASP A 30 2.13 -17.74 8.93
C ASP A 30 2.86 -16.51 9.49
N ALA A 31 2.70 -16.22 10.78
CA ALA A 31 3.43 -15.15 11.45
C ALA A 31 4.94 -15.41 11.46
N ALA A 32 5.37 -16.67 11.61
CA ALA A 32 6.78 -17.05 11.51
C ALA A 32 7.34 -16.88 10.10
N GLU A 33 6.55 -17.16 9.05
CA GLU A 33 6.93 -16.90 7.65
C GLU A 33 7.02 -15.40 7.36
N GLN A 34 6.11 -14.60 7.90
CA GLN A 34 6.10 -13.12 7.73
C GLN A 34 7.22 -12.43 8.52
N ARG A 35 7.58 -12.98 9.68
CA ARG A 35 8.70 -12.52 10.52
C ARG A 35 10.03 -13.13 10.07
N ALA A 36 10.02 -14.12 9.18
CA ALA A 36 11.23 -14.63 8.59
C ALA A 36 11.87 -13.49 7.77
N GLU A 37 13.09 -13.13 8.14
CA GLU A 37 13.82 -12.09 7.44
C GLU A 37 13.94 -12.45 5.95
N VAL A 38 13.65 -11.50 5.06
CA VAL A 38 13.84 -11.60 3.61
C VAL A 38 15.35 -11.58 3.25
N ARG A 39 16.18 -12.29 4.02
CA ARG A 39 17.64 -12.29 3.90
C ARG A 39 18.13 -13.62 3.34
N GLN A 40 17.87 -13.83 2.06
CA GLN A 40 18.74 -14.66 1.21
C GLN A 40 18.97 -14.10 -0.20
N HIS A 41 18.25 -13.05 -0.61
CA HIS A 41 18.45 -12.46 -1.95
C HIS A 41 18.94 -11.01 -1.95
N THR A 42 18.98 -10.35 -0.78
CA THR A 42 19.39 -8.94 -0.65
C THR A 42 20.91 -8.78 -0.52
N ASP A 43 21.62 -9.70 0.14
CA ASP A 43 23.09 -9.65 0.26
C ASP A 43 23.84 -9.99 -1.04
N HIS A 44 23.11 -10.43 -2.08
CA HIS A 44 23.65 -10.68 -3.42
C HIS A 44 23.29 -9.60 -4.44
N LEU A 45 22.42 -8.66 -4.07
CA LEU A 45 22.25 -7.46 -4.87
C LEU A 45 23.42 -6.54 -4.51
N PRO A 46 24.25 -6.11 -5.49
CA PRO A 46 25.20 -5.04 -5.21
C PRO A 46 24.42 -3.88 -4.58
N PRO A 47 25.05 -3.05 -3.73
CA PRO A 47 24.40 -1.81 -3.31
C PRO A 47 23.92 -1.15 -4.60
N SER A 48 22.60 -1.03 -4.74
CA SER A 48 22.00 -0.38 -5.88
C SER A 48 22.56 1.03 -5.81
N ASP A 49 23.64 1.29 -6.53
CA ASP A 49 24.01 2.62 -6.97
C ASP A 49 22.67 3.16 -7.47
N GLU A 50 22.08 4.11 -6.74
CA GLU A 50 20.69 4.53 -6.82
C GLU A 50 20.44 5.24 -8.15
N ARG A 51 20.67 4.53 -9.25
CA ARG A 51 20.11 4.80 -10.54
C ARG A 51 18.71 4.24 -10.41
N THR A 52 17.78 5.14 -10.07
CA THR A 52 16.43 5.03 -10.60
C THR A 52 16.58 4.53 -12.04
N PRO A 53 15.98 3.39 -12.42
CA PRO A 53 16.05 2.96 -13.81
C PRO A 53 15.66 4.16 -14.65
N GLU A 54 16.50 4.53 -15.63
CA GLU A 54 16.18 5.63 -16.53
C GLU A 54 14.87 5.25 -17.20
N ALA A 55 13.76 5.82 -16.71
CA ALA A 55 12.47 5.68 -17.34
C ALA A 55 12.61 6.21 -18.77
N ALA A 56 11.89 5.62 -19.73
CA ALA A 56 11.85 6.21 -21.05
C ALA A 56 11.41 7.67 -20.93
N GLU A 57 11.91 8.56 -21.80
CA GLU A 57 11.63 10.00 -21.69
C GLU A 57 10.13 10.29 -21.59
N ALA A 58 9.31 9.51 -22.33
CA ALA A 58 7.86 9.55 -22.27
C ALA A 58 7.29 9.17 -20.89
N ASP A 59 7.75 8.07 -20.30
CA ASP A 59 7.30 7.63 -18.99
C ASP A 59 7.68 8.66 -17.91
N ALA A 60 8.88 9.23 -17.97
CA ALA A 60 9.32 10.27 -17.06
C ALA A 60 8.52 11.58 -17.22
N LEU A 61 8.12 11.90 -18.46
CA LEU A 61 7.26 13.05 -18.78
C LEU A 61 5.85 12.89 -18.20
N ASP A 62 5.28 11.69 -18.29
CA ASP A 62 3.94 11.39 -17.79
C ASP A 62 3.93 11.37 -16.25
N GLN A 63 4.94 10.76 -15.63
CA GLN A 63 5.01 10.66 -14.16
C GLN A 63 5.25 12.00 -13.46
N ARG A 64 5.88 12.96 -14.14
CA ARG A 64 6.08 14.33 -13.63
C ARG A 64 4.91 15.26 -13.97
N ALA A 65 3.93 14.80 -14.74
CA ALA A 65 2.78 15.61 -15.07
C ALA A 65 1.95 15.83 -13.81
N VAL A 66 1.61 17.10 -13.55
CA VAL A 66 0.70 17.45 -12.46
C VAL A 66 -0.71 17.22 -12.97
N VAL A 67 -1.47 16.36 -12.28
CA VAL A 67 -2.89 16.15 -12.55
C VAL A 67 -3.67 17.29 -11.88
N GLU A 68 -4.37 18.09 -12.68
CA GLU A 68 -5.32 19.07 -12.16
C GLU A 68 -6.54 18.33 -11.60
N LEU A 69 -6.92 18.64 -10.37
CA LEU A 69 -8.12 18.10 -9.73
C LEU A 69 -9.19 19.19 -9.78
N ASP A 70 -10.22 19.02 -10.60
CA ASP A 70 -11.42 19.86 -10.58
C ASP A 70 -12.52 19.14 -9.78
N GLU A 71 -13.10 19.81 -8.80
CA GLU A 71 -14.21 19.25 -8.03
C GLU A 71 -15.48 19.07 -8.88
N ASP A 72 -15.60 19.81 -9.98
CA ASP A 72 -16.69 19.68 -10.94
C ASP A 72 -16.50 18.49 -11.90
N ASP A 73 -15.28 17.95 -12.07
CA ASP A 73 -15.03 16.71 -12.84
C ASP A 73 -15.71 15.48 -12.21
N TYR A 74 -16.03 15.56 -10.91
CA TYR A 74 -16.68 14.50 -10.14
C TYR A 74 -18.19 14.70 -9.94
N ARG A 75 -18.77 15.79 -10.43
CA ARG A 75 -20.21 16.12 -10.27
C ARG A 75 -20.92 16.07 -11.63
N GLU A 76 -21.36 14.88 -12.06
CA GLU A 76 -22.27 14.69 -13.21
C GLU A 76 -23.71 15.19 -12.96
#